data_AF-A0A0F9QF26-F1
#
_entry.id   AF-A0A0F9QF26-F1
#
_cell.length_a   1.000
_cell.length_b   1.000
_cell.length_c   1.000
_cell.angle_alpha   90.00
_cell.angle_beta   90.00
_cell.angle_gamma   90.00
#
_symmetry.space_group_name_H-M   'P 1'
#
loop_
_entity.id
_entity.type
_entity.pdbx_description
1 polymer ?
#
loop_
_entity_poly.entity_id
_entity_poly.type
_entity_poly.pdbx_seq_one_letter_code
_entity_poly.pdbx_strand_id
1 'polypeptide(L)'
;MIIAKSKITSKKSGNGGYKSMWIYIPSKIYKNDSFPFKENEEVLIEIEDNSIIISKNDEKSKILKDFGIENATLPKLLEIKASVNKDRPFLYFKDQVFSFLDMNRRSNQIAHGIINIVNEFELKNPKIAVLMNNCPEYLFSWFGLAKAGCIFVPIDKSLKPDLIQHVLSNSDTEILILDYEFFAVFELVSQNLSRIKRVLIRNAPKDFNYSTLYQPFEALITSHIENPKINIHDQDPVGIQYTEGSTGKPKGVLYRNIVLGGINLGFELRELGLKTGSKIYCPGPLSHASTHFYTILPSLFYDNSVIITE
;
A
#
# COMPACT_ATOMS: atom_id res chain seq x y z
N MET A 1 -24.11 -10.46 -16.00
CA MET A 1 -25.08 -9.46 -15.50
C MET A 1 -26.49 -10.06 -15.57
N ILE A 2 -27.18 -10.20 -14.43
CA ILE A 2 -28.55 -10.75 -14.38
C ILE A 2 -29.53 -9.58 -14.26
N ILE A 3 -30.45 -9.45 -15.21
CA ILE A 3 -31.50 -8.41 -15.20
C ILE A 3 -32.87 -9.08 -14.97
N ALA A 4 -33.68 -8.49 -14.08
CA ALA A 4 -35.07 -8.88 -13.87
C ALA A 4 -35.95 -7.65 -13.76
N LYS A 5 -37.17 -7.74 -14.29
CA LYS A 5 -38.20 -6.73 -14.01
C LYS A 5 -38.68 -6.91 -12.57
N SER A 6 -38.63 -5.83 -11.79
CA SER A 6 -39.15 -5.73 -10.43
C SER A 6 -40.41 -4.84 -10.43
N LYS A 7 -41.08 -4.75 -9.28
CA LYS A 7 -42.19 -3.83 -9.05
C LYS A 7 -42.09 -3.24 -7.64
N ILE A 8 -42.49 -1.98 -7.52
CA ILE A 8 -42.72 -1.32 -6.24
C ILE A 8 -44.21 -1.39 -5.96
N THR A 9 -44.59 -1.82 -4.76
CA THR A 9 -46.01 -1.91 -4.36
C THR A 9 -46.22 -1.21 -3.03
N SER A 10 -47.38 -0.58 -2.85
CA SER A 10 -47.80 -0.02 -1.57
C SER A 10 -48.78 -0.96 -0.88
N LYS A 11 -48.62 -1.15 0.43
CA LYS A 11 -49.59 -1.83 1.28
C LYS A 11 -49.77 -1.04 2.58
N LYS A 12 -50.98 -1.02 3.11
CA LYS A 12 -51.20 -0.58 4.49
C LYS A 12 -50.73 -1.70 5.43
N SER A 13 -49.84 -1.37 6.37
CA SER A 13 -49.29 -2.34 7.32
C SER A 13 -49.81 -2.06 8.74
N GLY A 14 -50.33 -3.10 9.40
CA GLY A 14 -50.84 -3.07 10.78
C GLY A 14 -52.12 -2.25 10.99
N ASN A 15 -52.71 -2.38 12.17
CA ASN A 15 -53.88 -1.60 12.61
C ASN A 15 -53.55 -0.12 12.91
N GLY A 16 -52.28 0.29 12.80
CA GLY A 16 -51.77 1.63 13.16
C GLY A 16 -51.66 2.64 12.01
N GLY A 17 -52.01 2.29 10.77
CA GLY A 17 -52.14 3.27 9.67
C GLY A 17 -50.86 3.66 8.92
N TYR A 18 -49.75 2.94 9.07
CA TYR A 18 -48.54 3.21 8.29
C TYR A 18 -48.74 2.82 6.81
N LYS A 19 -48.31 3.71 5.89
CA LYS A 19 -48.15 3.37 4.47
C LYS A 19 -46.74 2.81 4.28
N SER A 20 -46.65 1.54 3.91
CA SER A 20 -45.38 0.88 3.60
C SER A 20 -45.25 0.64 2.09
N MET A 21 -44.04 0.83 1.56
CA MET A 21 -43.68 0.45 0.20
C MET A 21 -42.75 -0.75 0.22
N TRP A 22 -42.94 -1.67 -0.71
CA TRP A 22 -42.19 -2.92 -0.82
C TRP A 22 -41.56 -3.00 -2.21
N ILE A 23 -40.26 -3.29 -2.25
CA ILE A 23 -39.52 -3.59 -3.48
C ILE A 23 -39.47 -5.11 -3.62
N TYR A 24 -40.08 -5.63 -4.69
CA TYR A 24 -40.06 -7.08 -4.93
C TYR A 24 -38.81 -7.50 -5.69
N ILE A 25 -37.89 -8.22 -5.04
CA ILE A 25 -36.70 -8.76 -5.71
C ILE A 25 -37.03 -10.16 -6.27
N PRO A 26 -37.02 -10.37 -7.59
CA PRO A 26 -37.35 -11.67 -8.17
C PRO A 26 -36.41 -12.78 -7.68
N SER A 27 -36.96 -13.97 -7.47
CA SER A 27 -36.22 -15.13 -6.94
C SER A 27 -34.93 -15.45 -7.69
N LYS A 28 -34.90 -15.24 -9.02
CA LYS A 28 -33.69 -15.45 -9.83
C LYS A 28 -32.53 -14.48 -9.52
N ILE A 29 -32.84 -13.30 -8.96
CA ILE A 29 -31.83 -12.36 -8.46
C ILE A 29 -31.49 -12.73 -7.02
N TYR A 30 -32.51 -12.92 -6.16
CA TYR A 30 -32.32 -13.21 -4.74
C TYR A 30 -31.51 -14.50 -4.49
N LYS A 31 -31.75 -15.56 -5.26
CA LYS A 31 -31.03 -16.84 -5.14
C LYS A 31 -29.64 -16.84 -5.77
N ASN A 32 -29.18 -15.71 -6.30
CA ASN A 32 -27.84 -15.62 -6.84
C ASN A 32 -26.85 -15.42 -5.68
N ASP A 33 -25.76 -16.17 -5.66
CA ASP A 33 -24.75 -16.06 -4.59
C ASP A 33 -24.08 -14.68 -4.51
N SER A 34 -24.14 -13.88 -5.57
CA SER A 34 -23.68 -12.49 -5.59
C SER A 34 -24.73 -11.48 -5.12
N PHE A 35 -25.93 -11.92 -4.71
CA PHE A 35 -26.93 -11.02 -4.13
C PHE A 35 -26.39 -10.46 -2.81
N PRO A 36 -26.26 -9.13 -2.66
CA PRO A 36 -25.45 -8.59 -1.59
C PRO A 36 -26.15 -8.62 -0.23
N PHE A 37 -27.49 -8.73 -0.18
CA PHE A 37 -28.26 -8.58 1.07
C PHE A 37 -28.72 -9.92 1.65
N LYS A 38 -28.79 -10.00 2.97
CA LYS A 38 -29.40 -11.11 3.72
C LYS A 38 -30.81 -10.74 4.17
N GLU A 39 -31.60 -11.76 4.51
CA GLU A 39 -32.91 -11.56 5.11
C GLU A 39 -32.80 -10.80 6.45
N ASN A 40 -33.68 -9.82 6.67
CA ASN A 40 -33.71 -8.92 7.85
C ASN A 40 -32.43 -8.08 8.07
N GLU A 41 -31.58 -7.90 7.06
CA GLU A 41 -30.43 -6.99 7.13
C GLU A 41 -30.89 -5.53 7.14
N GLU A 42 -30.35 -4.72 8.04
CA GLU A 42 -30.55 -3.26 8.00
C GLU A 42 -29.84 -2.65 6.79
N VAL A 43 -30.53 -1.77 6.08
CA VAL A 43 -30.01 -1.10 4.88
C VAL A 43 -30.14 0.41 5.02
N LEU A 44 -29.22 1.13 4.38
CA LEU A 44 -29.35 2.55 4.13
C LEU A 44 -30.05 2.74 2.77
N ILE A 45 -31.01 3.66 2.75
CA ILE A 45 -31.76 4.02 1.54
C ILE A 45 -31.51 5.50 1.29
N GLU A 46 -30.86 5.80 0.17
CA GLU A 46 -30.56 7.15 -0.28
C GLU A 46 -31.33 7.43 -1.58
N ILE A 47 -31.79 8.67 -1.74
CA ILE A 47 -32.43 9.16 -2.97
C ILE A 47 -31.47 10.15 -3.59
N GLU A 48 -30.92 9.80 -4.75
CA GLU A 48 -30.05 10.67 -5.54
C GLU A 48 -30.63 10.81 -6.95
N ASP A 49 -30.76 12.05 -7.38
CA ASP A 49 -31.45 12.47 -8.61
C ASP A 49 -32.87 11.88 -8.74
N ASN A 50 -32.97 10.74 -9.42
CA ASN A 50 -34.22 10.01 -9.68
C ASN A 50 -34.03 8.49 -9.48
N SER A 51 -33.06 8.11 -8.66
CA SER A 51 -32.71 6.73 -8.35
C SER A 51 -32.80 6.48 -6.84
N ILE A 52 -33.15 5.24 -6.48
CA ILE A 52 -33.02 4.76 -5.09
C ILE A 52 -31.74 3.93 -5.03
N ILE A 53 -30.83 4.32 -4.15
CA ILE A 53 -29.62 3.57 -3.83
C ILE A 53 -29.88 2.84 -2.52
N ILE A 54 -29.72 1.51 -2.55
CA ILE A 54 -29.82 0.66 -1.36
C ILE A 54 -28.42 0.13 -1.08
N SER A 55 -27.89 0.42 0.11
CA SER A 55 -26.58 -0.02 0.55
C SER A 55 -26.68 -0.69 1.92
N LYS A 56 -25.68 -1.51 2.27
CA LYS A 56 -25.63 -2.14 3.59
C LYS A 56 -25.42 -1.09 4.66
N ASN A 57 -26.13 -1.22 5.79
CA ASN A 57 -25.84 -0.47 6.99
C ASN A 57 -24.83 -1.24 7.87
N ASP A 58 -23.63 -1.52 7.32
CA ASP A 58 -22.58 -2.23 8.05
C ASP A 58 -21.34 -1.34 8.29
N GLU A 59 -20.52 -1.74 9.26
CA GLU A 59 -19.32 -1.00 9.67
C GLU A 59 -18.33 -0.86 8.50
N LYS A 60 -18.22 -1.88 7.64
CA LYS A 60 -17.30 -1.87 6.49
C LYS A 60 -17.71 -0.84 5.43
N SER A 61 -18.99 -0.80 5.06
CA SER A 61 -19.56 0.19 4.15
C SER A 61 -19.40 1.60 4.71
N LYS A 62 -19.57 1.77 6.03
CA LYS A 62 -19.33 3.05 6.70
C LYS A 62 -17.86 3.47 6.63
N ILE A 63 -16.93 2.57 6.96
CA ILE A 63 -15.49 2.83 6.86
C ILE A 63 -15.07 3.23 5.45
N LEU A 64 -15.57 2.53 4.43
CA LEU A 64 -15.28 2.86 3.03
C LEU A 64 -15.82 4.23 2.62
N LYS A 65 -17.03 4.59 3.07
CA LYS A 65 -17.64 5.90 2.82
C LYS A 65 -16.90 7.02 3.55
N ASP A 66 -16.57 6.81 4.83
CA ASP A 66 -15.90 7.80 5.69
C ASP A 66 -14.45 8.05 5.25
N PHE A 67 -13.74 7.00 4.85
CA PHE A 67 -12.38 7.14 4.33
C PHE A 67 -12.37 7.82 2.95
N GLY A 68 -13.31 7.44 2.08
CA GLY A 68 -13.49 8.01 0.76
C GLY A 68 -12.46 7.51 -0.26
N ILE A 69 -12.89 7.37 -1.52
CA ILE A 69 -12.02 6.91 -2.62
C ILE A 69 -10.91 7.92 -2.91
N GLU A 70 -11.20 9.21 -2.83
CA GLU A 70 -10.25 10.29 -3.11
C GLU A 70 -9.04 10.28 -2.15
N ASN A 71 -9.21 9.75 -0.94
CA ASN A 71 -8.14 9.61 0.05
C ASN A 71 -7.48 8.23 0.02
N ALA A 72 -7.82 7.36 -0.92
CA ALA A 72 -7.38 5.96 -0.95
C ALA A 72 -5.94 5.75 -1.43
N THR A 73 -5.01 6.59 -0.96
CA THR A 73 -3.60 6.53 -1.28
C THR A 73 -2.77 6.13 -0.06
N LEU A 74 -1.68 5.39 -0.30
CA LEU A 74 -0.79 4.95 0.76
C LEU A 74 -0.22 6.12 1.59
N PRO A 75 0.21 7.24 0.97
CA PRO A 75 0.61 8.44 1.70
C PRO A 75 -0.49 8.97 2.62
N LYS A 76 -1.70 9.12 2.10
CA LYS A 76 -2.81 9.72 2.85
C LYS A 76 -3.21 8.87 4.05
N LEU A 77 -3.21 7.54 3.89
CA LEU A 77 -3.43 6.63 5.00
C LEU A 77 -2.39 6.84 6.12
N LEU A 78 -1.10 6.85 5.79
CA LEU A 78 -0.04 7.06 6.78
C LEU A 78 -0.17 8.41 7.48
N GLU A 79 -0.52 9.46 6.74
CA GLU A 79 -0.69 10.82 7.27
C GLU A 79 -1.84 10.93 8.26
N ILE A 80 -3.01 10.37 7.91
CA ILE A 80 -4.18 10.30 8.79
C ILE A 80 -3.81 9.55 10.07
N LYS A 81 -3.17 8.38 9.92
CA LYS A 81 -2.80 7.53 11.05
C LYS A 81 -1.72 8.16 11.94
N ALA A 82 -0.76 8.87 11.37
CA ALA A 82 0.22 9.64 12.14
C ALA A 82 -0.41 10.79 12.92
N SER A 83 -1.39 11.49 12.33
CA SER A 83 -2.11 12.58 12.99
C SER A 83 -2.98 12.08 14.16
N VAL A 84 -3.67 10.95 13.96
CA VAL A 84 -4.59 10.35 14.95
C VAL A 84 -3.82 9.62 16.06
N ASN A 85 -2.88 8.75 15.71
CA ASN A 85 -2.21 7.86 16.67
C ASN A 85 -0.92 8.44 17.27
N LYS A 86 -0.29 9.43 16.62
CA LYS A 86 0.90 10.15 17.09
C LYS A 86 2.00 9.22 17.62
N ASP A 87 2.29 9.29 18.92
CA ASP A 87 3.38 8.58 19.61
C ASP A 87 3.06 7.10 19.91
N ARG A 88 1.87 6.62 19.53
CA ARG A 88 1.53 5.20 19.65
C ARG A 88 2.50 4.35 18.81
N PRO A 89 3.04 3.23 19.35
CA PRO A 89 3.92 2.34 18.59
C PRO A 89 3.26 1.76 17.34
N PHE A 90 3.96 1.85 16.21
CA PHE A 90 3.59 1.16 14.97
C PHE A 90 4.57 0.04 14.64
N LEU A 91 5.88 0.29 14.68
CA LEU A 91 6.89 -0.69 14.26
C LEU A 91 7.81 -1.05 15.41
N TYR A 92 8.03 -2.34 15.60
CA TYR A 92 9.04 -2.90 16.48
C TYR A 92 10.09 -3.61 15.65
N PHE A 93 11.37 -3.32 15.91
CA PHE A 93 12.50 -3.99 15.29
C PHE A 93 13.66 -4.05 16.29
N LYS A 94 14.04 -5.26 16.72
CA LYS A 94 14.99 -5.45 17.82
C LYS A 94 14.58 -4.63 19.04
N ASP A 95 15.49 -3.82 19.59
CA ASP A 95 15.25 -2.93 20.74
C ASP A 95 14.67 -1.56 20.33
N GLN A 96 14.40 -1.35 19.04
CA GLN A 96 13.87 -0.09 18.52
C GLN A 96 12.34 -0.14 18.38
N VAL A 97 11.71 0.98 18.70
CA VAL A 97 10.28 1.19 18.55
C VAL A 97 10.06 2.50 17.80
N PHE A 98 9.24 2.45 16.76
CA PHE A 98 8.86 3.62 15.96
C PHE A 98 7.36 3.83 16.08
N SER A 99 6.97 5.04 16.45
CA SER A 99 5.57 5.45 16.50
C SER A 99 4.98 5.68 15.10
N PHE A 100 3.65 5.78 15.00
CA PHE A 100 3.00 6.21 13.74
C PHE A 100 3.56 7.56 13.25
N LEU A 101 3.86 8.49 14.17
CA LEU A 101 4.46 9.77 13.84
C LEU A 101 5.90 9.62 13.35
N ASP A 102 6.71 8.73 13.94
CA ASP A 102 8.08 8.47 13.49
C ASP A 102 8.11 7.88 12.09
N MET A 103 7.21 6.92 11.80
CA MET A 103 7.06 6.35 10.47
C MET A 103 6.81 7.46 9.45
N ASN A 104 5.85 8.35 9.72
CA ASN A 104 5.51 9.43 8.79
C ASN A 104 6.66 10.43 8.62
N ARG A 105 7.30 10.87 9.71
CA ARG A 105 8.41 11.82 9.64
C ARG A 105 9.61 11.28 8.88
N ARG A 106 10.04 10.04 9.17
CA ARG A 106 11.18 9.41 8.49
C ARG A 106 10.90 9.15 7.02
N SER A 107 9.68 8.73 6.69
CA SER A 107 9.25 8.60 5.30
C SER A 107 9.19 9.94 4.57
N ASN A 108 8.78 11.03 5.24
CA ASN A 108 8.81 12.37 4.65
C ASN A 108 10.23 12.82 4.34
N GLN A 109 11.19 12.59 5.25
CA GLN A 109 12.60 12.93 5.02
C GLN A 109 13.14 12.24 3.76
N ILE A 110 12.89 10.93 3.63
CA ILE A 110 13.25 10.16 2.44
C ILE A 110 12.51 10.67 1.21
N ALA A 111 11.22 10.98 1.30
CA ALA A 111 10.45 11.50 0.18
C ALA A 111 11.05 12.79 -0.38
N HIS A 112 11.43 13.74 0.48
CA HIS A 112 12.11 14.98 0.06
C HIS A 112 13.48 14.70 -0.57
N GLY A 113 14.25 13.76 -0.02
CA GLY A 113 15.52 13.34 -0.61
C GLY A 113 15.35 12.74 -2.01
N ILE A 114 14.34 11.89 -2.20
CA ILE A 114 13.99 11.32 -3.49
C ILE A 114 13.52 12.41 -4.46
N ILE A 115 12.66 13.33 -4.04
CA ILE A 115 12.19 14.46 -4.88
C ILE A 115 13.37 15.28 -5.39
N ASN A 116 14.39 15.53 -4.57
CA ASN A 116 15.60 16.23 -5.00
C ASN A 116 16.32 15.49 -6.13
N ILE A 117 16.49 14.17 -6.02
CA ILE A 117 17.12 13.34 -7.06
C ILE A 117 16.27 13.30 -8.33
N VAL A 118 14.95 13.19 -8.19
CA VAL A 118 14.00 13.19 -9.31
C VAL A 118 14.08 14.51 -10.07
N ASN A 119 14.15 15.64 -9.37
CA ASN A 119 14.32 16.95 -9.98
C ASN A 119 15.70 17.13 -10.62
N GLU A 120 16.77 16.64 -9.98
CA GLU A 120 18.14 16.70 -10.50
C GLU A 120 18.26 16.04 -11.87
N PHE A 121 17.58 14.92 -12.08
CA PHE A 121 17.61 14.16 -13.33
C PHE A 121 16.38 14.36 -14.22
N GLU A 122 15.46 15.27 -13.84
CA GLU A 122 14.20 15.54 -14.54
C GLU A 122 13.36 14.28 -14.83
N LEU A 123 13.35 13.33 -13.88
CA LEU A 123 12.70 12.03 -14.09
C LEU A 123 11.18 12.16 -14.07
N LYS A 124 10.50 11.34 -14.89
CA LYS A 124 9.04 11.29 -14.97
C LYS A 124 8.52 9.92 -14.57
N ASN A 125 7.71 9.87 -13.51
CA ASN A 125 7.19 8.62 -12.93
C ASN A 125 8.29 7.58 -12.66
N PRO A 126 9.36 7.95 -11.93
CA PRO A 126 10.53 7.11 -11.81
C PRO A 126 10.22 5.81 -11.08
N LYS A 127 10.80 4.72 -11.57
CA LYS A 127 10.77 3.41 -10.90
C LYS A 127 12.02 3.31 -10.04
N ILE A 128 11.78 3.08 -8.76
CA ILE A 128 12.83 3.04 -7.75
C ILE A 128 12.85 1.66 -7.13
N ALA A 129 13.92 0.93 -7.42
CA ALA A 129 14.11 -0.41 -6.92
C ALA A 129 14.68 -0.41 -5.51
N VAL A 130 14.25 -1.37 -4.70
CA VAL A 130 14.73 -1.55 -3.32
C VAL A 130 15.15 -2.99 -3.11
N LEU A 131 16.45 -3.19 -2.84
CA LEU A 131 17.09 -4.47 -2.58
C LEU A 131 17.76 -4.42 -1.20
N MET A 132 16.99 -4.68 -0.14
CA MET A 132 17.44 -4.57 1.24
C MET A 132 16.96 -5.74 2.08
N ASN A 133 17.64 -5.98 3.21
CA ASN A 133 17.14 -6.83 4.27
C ASN A 133 15.92 -6.21 4.96
N ASN A 134 15.23 -7.02 5.77
CA ASN A 134 14.13 -6.51 6.56
C ASN A 134 14.70 -5.53 7.60
N CYS A 135 14.28 -4.28 7.51
CA CYS A 135 14.70 -3.21 8.40
C CYS A 135 13.67 -2.08 8.42
N PRO A 136 13.73 -1.16 9.41
CA PRO A 136 12.89 0.02 9.43
C PRO A 136 13.07 0.90 8.18
N GLU A 137 14.31 1.04 7.70
CA GLU A 137 14.63 1.84 6.51
C GLU A 137 13.90 1.35 5.26
N TYR A 138 13.69 0.04 5.10
CA TYR A 138 12.88 -0.51 4.01
C TYR A 138 11.45 0.07 4.03
N LEU A 139 10.79 0.06 5.20
CA LEU A 139 9.43 0.60 5.32
C LEU A 139 9.44 2.12 5.17
N PHE A 140 10.44 2.82 5.72
CA PHE A 140 10.57 4.26 5.51
C PHE A 140 10.70 4.60 4.03
N SER A 141 11.51 3.84 3.29
CA SER A 141 11.67 3.96 1.84
C SER A 141 10.38 3.64 1.11
N TRP A 142 9.69 2.55 1.40
CA TRP A 142 8.43 2.22 0.71
C TRP A 142 7.39 3.35 0.84
N PHE A 143 7.16 3.84 2.07
CA PHE A 143 6.24 4.96 2.29
C PHE A 143 6.77 6.28 1.73
N GLY A 144 8.08 6.53 1.81
CA GLY A 144 8.71 7.74 1.28
C GLY A 144 8.63 7.83 -0.23
N LEU A 145 8.84 6.72 -0.92
CA LEU A 145 8.68 6.60 -2.37
C LEU A 145 7.23 6.83 -2.80
N ALA A 146 6.27 6.24 -2.07
CA ALA A 146 4.86 6.50 -2.29
C ALA A 146 4.53 8.00 -2.11
N LYS A 147 5.07 8.65 -1.07
CA LYS A 147 4.90 10.09 -0.79
C LYS A 147 5.55 11.00 -1.84
N ALA A 148 6.62 10.53 -2.48
CA ALA A 148 7.27 11.22 -3.59
C ALA A 148 6.58 10.99 -4.95
N GLY A 149 5.47 10.24 -5.01
CA GLY A 149 4.80 9.87 -6.26
C GLY A 149 5.62 8.93 -7.14
N CYS A 150 6.58 8.21 -6.56
CA CYS A 150 7.46 7.28 -7.27
C CYS A 150 6.91 5.85 -7.26
N ILE A 151 7.28 5.07 -8.26
CA ILE A 151 6.85 3.67 -8.38
C ILE A 151 7.86 2.79 -7.67
N PHE A 152 7.43 2.11 -6.61
CA PHE A 152 8.26 1.23 -5.80
C PHE A 152 8.43 -0.16 -6.45
N VAL A 153 9.68 -0.62 -6.58
CA VAL A 153 10.01 -1.94 -7.13
C VAL A 153 10.79 -2.77 -6.09
N PRO A 154 10.11 -3.52 -5.21
CA PRO A 154 10.79 -4.38 -4.26
C PRO A 154 11.46 -5.55 -4.98
N ILE A 155 12.71 -5.83 -4.60
CA ILE A 155 13.48 -6.96 -5.12
C ILE A 155 13.72 -7.95 -3.98
N ASP A 156 13.38 -9.21 -4.22
CA ASP A 156 13.70 -10.27 -3.27
C ASP A 156 15.20 -10.54 -3.27
N LYS A 157 15.80 -10.44 -2.08
CA LYS A 157 17.23 -10.68 -1.82
C LYS A 157 17.73 -12.09 -2.16
N SER A 158 16.81 -13.06 -2.29
CA SER A 158 17.12 -14.44 -2.68
C SER A 158 17.25 -14.64 -4.18
N LEU A 159 16.91 -13.63 -5.00
CA LEU A 159 17.03 -13.73 -6.45
C LEU A 159 18.49 -13.83 -6.88
N LYS A 160 18.72 -14.67 -7.90
CA LYS A 160 20.04 -14.78 -8.54
C LYS A 160 20.40 -13.50 -9.32
N PRO A 161 21.69 -13.22 -9.55
CA PRO A 161 22.13 -12.00 -10.23
C PRO A 161 21.44 -11.74 -11.59
N ASP A 162 21.24 -12.78 -12.41
CA ASP A 162 20.59 -12.68 -13.71
C ASP A 162 19.10 -12.28 -13.60
N LEU A 163 18.42 -12.73 -12.54
CA LEU A 163 17.05 -12.35 -12.25
C LEU A 163 16.96 -10.93 -11.68
N ILE A 164 17.92 -10.52 -10.84
CA ILE A 164 18.04 -9.12 -10.37
C ILE A 164 18.25 -8.19 -11.56
N GLN A 165 19.16 -8.53 -12.49
CA GLN A 165 19.36 -7.78 -13.73
C GLN A 165 18.07 -7.69 -14.53
N HIS A 166 17.35 -8.80 -14.68
CA HIS A 166 16.08 -8.82 -15.40
C HIS A 166 15.04 -7.89 -14.76
N VAL A 167 14.89 -7.92 -13.43
CA VAL A 167 13.96 -7.04 -12.70
C VAL A 167 14.33 -5.56 -12.91
N LEU A 168 15.60 -5.21 -12.69
CA LEU A 168 16.08 -3.82 -12.82
C LEU A 168 15.94 -3.30 -14.26
N SER A 169 16.25 -4.14 -15.25
CA SER A 169 16.14 -3.79 -16.67
C SER A 169 14.68 -3.71 -17.13
N ASN A 170 13.86 -4.71 -16.80
CA ASN A 170 12.47 -4.80 -17.26
C ASN A 170 11.56 -3.74 -16.63
N SER A 171 11.86 -3.30 -15.40
CA SER A 171 11.12 -2.23 -14.74
C SER A 171 11.52 -0.83 -15.22
N ASP A 172 12.54 -0.73 -16.06
CA ASP A 172 13.23 0.53 -16.38
C ASP A 172 13.63 1.29 -15.10
N THR A 173 14.29 0.60 -14.16
CA THR A 173 14.73 1.21 -12.90
C THR A 173 15.71 2.36 -13.16
N GLU A 174 15.45 3.51 -12.55
CA GLU A 174 16.28 4.72 -12.67
C GLU A 174 17.06 5.02 -11.38
N ILE A 175 16.54 4.60 -10.22
CA ILE A 175 17.18 4.75 -8.92
C ILE A 175 17.13 3.40 -8.20
N LEU A 176 18.25 2.99 -7.60
CA LEU A 176 18.33 1.77 -6.80
C LEU A 176 18.71 2.12 -5.35
N ILE A 177 17.97 1.58 -4.39
CA ILE A 177 18.31 1.60 -2.98
C ILE A 177 18.72 0.18 -2.59
N LEU A 178 19.92 0.00 -2.03
CA LEU A 178 20.39 -1.34 -1.66
C LEU A 178 21.19 -1.38 -0.35
N ASP A 179 21.13 -2.52 0.33
CA ASP A 179 22.08 -2.84 1.41
C ASP A 179 23.42 -3.27 0.80
N TYR A 180 24.53 -2.76 1.35
CA TYR A 180 25.89 -2.97 0.82
C TYR A 180 26.25 -4.45 0.62
N GLU A 181 25.69 -5.36 1.41
CA GLU A 181 25.91 -6.80 1.24
C GLU A 181 25.50 -7.31 -0.16
N PHE A 182 24.57 -6.64 -0.83
CA PHE A 182 24.12 -6.97 -2.19
C PHE A 182 24.88 -6.19 -3.27
N PHE A 183 25.80 -5.30 -2.90
CA PHE A 183 26.54 -4.45 -3.83
C PHE A 183 27.38 -5.29 -4.81
N ALA A 184 28.07 -6.32 -4.33
CA ALA A 184 28.89 -7.19 -5.18
C ALA A 184 28.05 -7.90 -6.24
N VAL A 185 26.83 -8.34 -5.90
CA VAL A 185 25.89 -8.95 -6.85
C VAL A 185 25.40 -7.93 -7.87
N PHE A 186 25.08 -6.72 -7.44
CA PHE A 186 24.69 -5.63 -8.33
C PHE A 186 25.81 -5.26 -9.31
N GLU A 187 27.06 -5.18 -8.86
CA GLU A 187 28.21 -4.83 -9.70
C GLU A 187 28.45 -5.84 -10.84
N LEU A 188 28.11 -7.12 -10.66
CA LEU A 188 28.21 -8.13 -11.73
C LEU A 188 27.29 -7.81 -12.92
N VAL A 189 26.22 -7.04 -12.69
CA VAL A 189 25.17 -6.78 -13.68
C VAL A 189 25.02 -5.30 -14.03
N SER A 190 25.69 -4.39 -13.31
CA SER A 190 25.56 -2.94 -13.43
C SER A 190 25.90 -2.42 -14.83
N GLN A 191 26.84 -3.07 -15.53
CA GLN A 191 27.23 -2.75 -16.91
C GLN A 191 26.07 -2.86 -17.91
N ASN A 192 25.06 -3.69 -17.60
CA ASN A 192 23.88 -3.91 -18.44
C ASN A 192 22.70 -2.98 -18.06
N LEU A 193 22.87 -2.07 -17.10
CA LEU A 193 21.79 -1.29 -16.48
C LEU A 193 21.97 0.23 -16.68
N SER A 194 22.10 0.66 -17.94
CA SER A 194 22.38 2.05 -18.33
C SER A 194 21.32 3.09 -17.92
N ARG A 195 20.11 2.65 -17.52
CA ARG A 195 19.05 3.52 -17.03
C ARG A 195 19.26 3.98 -15.58
N ILE A 196 20.02 3.24 -14.78
CA ILE A 196 20.26 3.60 -13.39
C ILE A 196 21.12 4.86 -13.34
N LYS A 197 20.56 5.93 -12.74
CA LYS A 197 21.20 7.24 -12.56
C LYS A 197 21.77 7.43 -11.17
N ARG A 198 21.23 6.72 -10.18
CA ARG A 198 21.67 6.77 -8.77
C ARG A 198 21.54 5.42 -8.08
N VAL A 199 22.52 5.09 -7.26
CA VAL A 199 22.48 3.97 -6.33
C VAL A 199 22.75 4.49 -4.92
N LEU A 200 21.80 4.24 -4.00
CA LEU A 200 21.83 4.65 -2.61
C LEU A 200 22.15 3.43 -1.76
N ILE A 201 23.29 3.44 -1.08
CA ILE A 201 23.85 2.25 -0.44
C ILE A 201 23.80 2.43 1.08
N ARG A 202 23.08 1.53 1.75
CA ARG A 202 23.01 1.46 3.22
C ARG A 202 24.08 0.49 3.75
N ASN A 203 24.62 0.79 4.93
CA ASN A 203 25.60 -0.05 5.64
C ASN A 203 26.89 -0.34 4.85
N ALA A 204 27.34 0.60 4.02
CA ALA A 204 28.64 0.49 3.37
C ALA A 204 29.79 0.68 4.39
N PRO A 205 30.97 0.07 4.16
CA PRO A 205 32.18 0.35 4.90
C PRO A 205 32.54 1.84 4.88
N LYS A 206 33.22 2.33 5.93
CA LYS A 206 33.59 3.76 6.06
C LYS A 206 34.49 4.25 4.92
N ASP A 207 35.27 3.36 4.34
CA ASP A 207 36.21 3.58 3.24
C ASP A 207 35.58 3.28 1.86
N PHE A 208 34.27 3.07 1.79
CA PHE A 208 33.57 2.87 0.52
C PHE A 208 33.72 4.11 -0.37
N ASN A 209 34.12 3.87 -1.63
CA ASN A 209 34.35 4.93 -2.59
C ASN A 209 33.02 5.40 -3.22
N TYR A 210 32.38 6.37 -2.58
CA TYR A 210 31.22 7.06 -3.12
C TYR A 210 31.58 7.90 -4.36
N SER A 211 30.61 8.09 -5.25
CA SER A 211 30.76 8.81 -6.51
C SER A 211 29.46 9.56 -6.84
N THR A 212 29.38 10.14 -8.04
CA THR A 212 28.10 10.64 -8.54
C THR A 212 27.08 9.50 -8.65
N LEU A 213 27.47 8.31 -9.12
CA LEU A 213 26.53 7.20 -9.25
C LEU A 213 26.19 6.58 -7.88
N TYR A 214 27.19 6.43 -7.00
CA TYR A 214 27.06 5.72 -5.71
C TYR A 214 27.05 6.71 -4.55
N GLN A 215 25.95 6.79 -3.81
CA GLN A 215 25.81 7.68 -2.67
C GLN A 215 25.40 6.91 -1.41
N PRO A 216 25.70 7.42 -0.20
CA PRO A 216 25.20 6.82 1.04
C PRO A 216 23.67 6.92 1.10
N PHE A 217 23.02 5.92 1.70
CA PHE A 217 21.58 5.95 1.96
C PHE A 217 21.17 7.20 2.74
N GLU A 218 22.02 7.65 3.65
CA GLU A 218 21.84 8.83 4.49
C GLU A 218 21.66 10.12 3.67
N ALA A 219 22.10 10.16 2.41
CA ALA A 219 21.83 11.28 1.50
C ALA A 219 20.34 11.49 1.23
N LEU A 220 19.50 10.47 1.43
CA LEU A 220 18.04 10.58 1.35
C LEU A 220 17.43 11.23 2.60
N ILE A 221 18.13 11.27 3.73
CA ILE A 221 17.58 11.71 5.02
C ILE A 221 17.73 13.23 5.14
N THR A 222 16.74 13.96 4.61
CA THR A 222 16.71 15.43 4.71
C THR A 222 16.26 15.91 6.09
N SER A 223 16.36 17.22 6.35
CA SER A 223 15.79 17.85 7.55
C SER A 223 14.27 18.09 7.47
N HIS A 224 13.67 17.88 6.30
CA HIS A 224 12.24 18.14 6.06
C HIS A 224 11.38 16.98 6.57
N ILE A 225 10.57 17.25 7.58
CA ILE A 225 9.74 16.25 8.28
C ILE A 225 8.25 16.37 7.95
N GLU A 226 7.87 17.43 7.26
CA GLU A 226 6.52 17.72 6.77
C GLU A 226 6.17 16.88 5.55
N ASN A 227 4.87 16.58 5.38
CA ASN A 227 4.41 15.82 4.22
C ASN A 227 4.74 16.60 2.93
N PRO A 228 5.36 15.95 1.92
CA PRO A 228 5.63 16.61 0.66
C PRO A 228 4.33 16.98 -0.05
N LYS A 229 4.32 18.11 -0.74
CA LYS A 229 3.14 18.62 -1.46
C LYS A 229 3.10 18.05 -2.88
N ILE A 230 2.93 16.73 -3.00
CA ILE A 230 2.75 16.02 -4.27
C ILE A 230 1.29 15.63 -4.42
N ASN A 231 0.70 15.92 -5.57
CA ASN A 231 -0.67 15.51 -5.87
C ASN A 231 -0.66 14.05 -6.35
N ILE A 232 -1.22 13.15 -5.54
CA ILE A 232 -1.24 11.70 -5.80
C ILE A 232 -2.70 11.25 -5.78
N HIS A 233 -3.11 10.56 -6.83
CA HIS A 233 -4.44 10.00 -6.98
C HIS A 233 -4.45 8.50 -6.67
N ASP A 234 -5.61 7.97 -6.27
CA ASP A 234 -5.82 6.54 -6.03
C ASP A 234 -5.52 5.69 -7.27
N GLN A 235 -5.77 6.26 -8.44
CA GLN A 235 -5.46 5.65 -9.73
C GLN A 235 -3.99 5.74 -10.11
N ASP A 236 -3.11 6.43 -9.39
CA ASP A 236 -1.70 6.46 -9.78
C ASP A 236 -1.00 5.11 -9.51
N PRO A 237 -0.09 4.66 -10.39
CA PRO A 237 0.72 3.48 -10.13
C PRO A 237 1.64 3.74 -8.92
N VAL A 238 1.70 2.80 -7.99
CA VAL A 238 2.48 2.95 -6.75
C VAL A 238 3.57 1.88 -6.61
N GLY A 239 3.45 0.75 -7.30
CA GLY A 239 4.51 -0.26 -7.29
C GLY A 239 4.41 -1.30 -8.38
N ILE A 240 5.50 -2.06 -8.52
CA ILE A 240 5.62 -3.20 -9.43
C ILE A 240 6.17 -4.38 -8.63
N GLN A 241 5.37 -5.42 -8.48
CA GLN A 241 5.77 -6.65 -7.81
C GLN A 241 6.14 -7.73 -8.82
N TYR A 242 7.37 -8.24 -8.75
CA TYR A 242 7.79 -9.31 -9.65
C TYR A 242 7.40 -10.66 -9.08
N THR A 243 6.66 -11.43 -9.89
CA THR A 243 6.24 -12.79 -9.52
C THR A 243 6.88 -13.79 -10.46
N GLU A 244 7.42 -14.87 -9.89
CA GLU A 244 7.85 -16.03 -10.67
C GLU A 244 6.63 -16.69 -11.31
N GLY A 245 6.69 -16.88 -12.64
CA GLY A 245 5.68 -17.62 -13.38
C GLY A 245 6.15 -19.06 -13.62
N SER A 246 5.20 -19.96 -13.94
CA SER A 246 5.50 -21.36 -14.28
C SER A 246 6.36 -21.53 -15.55
N THR A 247 6.45 -20.50 -16.38
CA THR A 247 7.26 -20.51 -17.61
C THR A 247 7.97 -19.16 -17.81
N GLY A 248 9.29 -19.13 -17.65
CA GLY A 248 10.16 -18.01 -18.01
C GLY A 248 10.56 -17.08 -16.86
N LYS A 249 11.13 -15.92 -17.24
CA LYS A 249 11.61 -14.90 -16.28
C LYS A 249 10.44 -14.26 -15.50
N PRO A 250 10.68 -13.74 -14.28
CA PRO A 250 9.66 -13.07 -13.47
C PRO A 250 8.96 -11.94 -14.24
N LYS A 251 7.65 -11.78 -13.99
CA LYS A 251 6.81 -10.73 -14.60
C LYS A 251 6.43 -9.68 -13.57
N GLY A 252 6.54 -8.41 -13.94
CA GLY A 252 6.18 -7.28 -13.09
C GLY A 252 4.66 -7.04 -13.06
N VAL A 253 4.03 -7.29 -11.92
CA VAL A 253 2.65 -6.94 -11.63
C VAL A 253 2.61 -5.48 -11.17
N LEU A 254 2.22 -4.59 -12.07
CA LEU A 254 1.98 -3.20 -11.73
C LEU A 254 0.67 -3.05 -10.94
N TYR A 255 0.73 -2.32 -9.85
CA TYR A 255 -0.45 -2.01 -9.05
C TYR A 255 -0.54 -0.52 -8.70
N ARG A 256 -1.77 -0.04 -8.58
CA ARG A 256 -2.13 1.32 -8.15
C ARG A 256 -2.29 1.35 -6.63
N ASN A 257 -2.79 2.43 -6.03
CA ASN A 257 -2.98 2.46 -4.59
C ASN A 257 -4.03 1.42 -4.13
N ILE A 258 -3.58 0.36 -3.43
CA ILE A 258 -4.45 -0.75 -2.94
C ILE A 258 -4.97 -0.48 -1.52
N VAL A 259 -5.10 0.79 -1.09
CA VAL A 259 -5.53 1.09 0.28
C VAL A 259 -6.90 0.50 0.59
N LEU A 260 -7.84 0.56 -0.37
CA LEU A 260 -9.17 -0.05 -0.22
C LEU A 260 -9.12 -1.58 -0.07
N GLY A 261 -8.14 -2.25 -0.70
CA GLY A 261 -7.92 -3.68 -0.50
C GLY A 261 -7.46 -3.99 0.93
N GLY A 262 -6.60 -3.14 1.50
CA GLY A 262 -6.17 -3.23 2.89
C GLY A 262 -7.32 -3.04 3.89
N ILE A 263 -8.29 -2.16 3.58
CA ILE A 263 -9.52 -1.99 4.37
C ILE A 263 -10.32 -3.30 4.39
N ASN A 264 -10.59 -3.88 3.21
CA ASN A 264 -11.35 -5.11 3.12
C ASN A 264 -10.71 -6.25 3.93
N LEU A 265 -9.41 -6.45 3.73
CA LEU A 265 -8.71 -7.53 4.38
C LEU A 265 -8.61 -7.34 5.89
N GLY A 266 -8.33 -6.13 6.36
CA GLY A 266 -8.27 -5.91 7.81
C GLY A 266 -9.64 -6.03 8.48
N PHE A 267 -10.74 -5.74 7.77
CA PHE A 267 -12.09 -6.07 8.25
C PHE A 267 -12.26 -7.59 8.42
N GLU A 268 -11.87 -8.38 7.42
CA GLU A 268 -11.88 -9.85 7.51
C GLU A 268 -10.97 -10.36 8.66
N LEU A 269 -9.80 -9.77 8.86
CA LEU A 269 -8.92 -10.13 9.97
C LEU A 269 -9.56 -9.81 11.34
N ARG A 270 -10.34 -8.73 11.46
CA ARG A 270 -11.10 -8.43 12.69
C ARG A 270 -12.17 -9.47 12.97
N GLU A 271 -12.89 -9.91 11.94
CA GLU A 271 -13.87 -11.00 12.05
C GLU A 271 -13.19 -12.32 12.50
N LEU A 272 -11.94 -12.54 12.10
CA LEU A 272 -11.10 -13.66 12.56
C LEU A 272 -10.48 -13.44 13.95
N GLY A 273 -10.77 -12.31 14.62
CA GLY A 273 -10.37 -12.04 16.00
C GLY A 273 -9.18 -11.09 16.17
N LEU A 274 -8.69 -10.45 15.10
CA LEU A 274 -7.66 -9.41 15.22
C LEU A 274 -8.24 -8.19 15.95
N LYS A 275 -7.69 -7.88 17.13
CA LYS A 275 -8.14 -6.74 17.94
C LYS A 275 -7.34 -5.48 17.60
N THR A 276 -7.96 -4.32 17.69
CA THR A 276 -7.28 -3.02 17.62
C THR A 276 -6.17 -2.94 18.68
N GLY A 277 -4.98 -2.51 18.29
CA GLY A 277 -3.81 -2.46 19.18
C GLY A 277 -3.09 -3.79 19.37
N SER A 278 -3.42 -4.80 18.56
CA SER A 278 -2.62 -6.03 18.51
C SER A 278 -1.21 -5.74 18.00
N LYS A 279 -0.26 -6.59 18.38
CA LYS A 279 1.07 -6.63 17.78
C LYS A 279 1.14 -7.83 16.85
N ILE A 280 1.37 -7.58 15.57
CA ILE A 280 1.42 -8.60 14.53
C ILE A 280 2.87 -8.91 14.22
N TYR A 281 3.26 -10.17 14.40
CA TYR A 281 4.59 -10.63 14.03
C TYR A 281 4.66 -10.89 12.52
N CYS A 282 5.66 -10.31 11.87
CA CYS A 282 5.91 -10.37 10.44
C CYS A 282 7.24 -11.11 10.17
N PRO A 283 7.22 -12.45 10.03
CA PRO A 283 8.42 -13.23 9.74
C PRO A 283 8.83 -13.22 8.26
N GLY A 284 7.93 -12.78 7.37
CA GLY A 284 8.16 -12.84 5.93
C GLY A 284 9.09 -11.73 5.42
N PRO A 285 9.67 -11.88 4.22
CA PRO A 285 10.42 -10.82 3.57
C PRO A 285 9.53 -9.59 3.33
N LEU A 286 10.05 -8.41 3.64
CA LEU A 286 9.36 -7.16 3.33
C LEU A 286 9.24 -6.95 1.82
N SER A 287 10.10 -7.58 1.01
CA SER A 287 10.01 -7.60 -0.45
C SER A 287 8.76 -8.28 -1.01
N HIS A 288 8.00 -9.04 -0.21
CA HIS A 288 6.86 -9.80 -0.69
C HIS A 288 5.55 -9.01 -0.66
N ALA A 289 4.72 -9.21 -1.68
CA ALA A 289 3.37 -8.63 -1.75
C ALA A 289 2.49 -9.01 -0.55
N SER A 290 2.63 -10.26 -0.08
CA SER A 290 1.90 -10.76 1.10
C SER A 290 2.19 -9.90 2.34
N THR A 291 3.45 -9.55 2.56
CA THR A 291 3.86 -8.71 3.69
C THR A 291 3.24 -7.31 3.62
N HIS A 292 3.33 -6.65 2.47
CA HIS A 292 2.72 -5.33 2.27
C HIS A 292 1.20 -5.37 2.48
N PHE A 293 0.51 -6.28 1.79
CA PHE A 293 -0.94 -6.25 1.68
C PHE A 293 -1.67 -6.95 2.83
N TYR A 294 -1.07 -7.98 3.44
CA TYR A 294 -1.71 -8.75 4.52
C TYR A 294 -1.22 -8.37 5.91
N THR A 295 -0.04 -7.74 6.02
CA THR A 295 0.52 -7.39 7.32
C THR A 295 0.60 -5.88 7.50
N ILE A 296 1.37 -5.18 6.68
CA ILE A 296 1.65 -3.75 6.93
C ILE A 296 0.42 -2.87 6.72
N LEU A 297 -0.27 -2.97 5.56
CA LEU A 297 -1.43 -2.13 5.26
C LEU A 297 -2.59 -2.35 6.24
N PRO A 298 -3.02 -3.58 6.55
CA PRO A 298 -4.10 -3.79 7.52
C PRO A 298 -3.68 -3.30 8.91
N SER A 299 -2.42 -3.49 9.30
CA SER A 299 -1.94 -2.99 10.60
C SER A 299 -2.00 -1.48 10.69
N LEU A 300 -1.56 -0.79 9.63
CA LEU A 300 -1.62 0.67 9.55
C LEU A 300 -3.08 1.16 9.61
N PHE A 301 -3.98 0.51 8.89
CA PHE A 301 -5.39 0.89 8.85
C PHE A 301 -6.13 0.64 10.18
N TYR A 302 -5.84 -0.46 10.87
CA TYR A 302 -6.54 -0.87 12.08
C TYR A 302 -5.78 -0.57 13.39
N ASP A 303 -4.81 0.36 13.32
CA ASP A 303 -4.03 0.86 14.45
C ASP A 303 -3.29 -0.25 15.23
N ASN A 304 -2.87 -1.30 14.52
CA ASN A 304 -2.06 -2.38 15.07
C ASN A 304 -0.58 -2.06 14.89
N SER A 305 0.24 -2.64 15.75
CA SER A 305 1.69 -2.58 15.58
C SER A 305 2.19 -3.81 14.82
N VAL A 306 3.33 -3.67 14.16
CA VAL A 306 4.04 -4.74 13.46
C VAL A 306 5.38 -4.97 14.13
N ILE A 307 5.75 -6.24 14.30
CA ILE A 307 7.08 -6.67 14.73
C ILE A 307 7.75 -7.29 13.51
N ILE A 308 8.84 -6.71 13.03
CA ILE A 308 9.64 -7.26 11.92
C ILE A 308 10.95 -7.85 12.46
N THR A 309 11.49 -8.84 11.77
CA THR A 309 12.82 -9.43 12.01
C THR A 309 13.65 -9.37 10.73
N GLU A 310 14.98 -9.41 10.87
CA GLU A 310 15.97 -9.30 9.77
C GLU A 310 15.78 -10.30 8.62
#